data_AF-A0AAW6I453-F1
#
_entry.id   AF-A0AAW6I453-F1
#
_cell.length_a   1.000
_cell.length_b   1.000
_cell.length_c   1.000
_cell.angle_alpha   90.00
_cell.angle_beta   90.00
_cell.angle_gamma   90.00
#
_symmetry.space_group_name_H-M   'P 1'
#
loop_
_entity.id
_entity.type
_entity.pdbx_description
1 polymer ?
#
loop_
_entity_poly.entity_id
_entity_poly.type
_entity_poly.pdbx_seq_one_letter_code
_entity_poly.pdbx_strand_id
1 'polypeptide(L)'
;MDTKKRLHIIRNYDTAPYHMDGNRIEPAWLFRTGKMKWRYGELTIVADFTPKVRPGGPRIQIFDLFETNAYCFVFYTISEYKGEKMKPFMALYDKKQNLFYPHANLVSSYAYLSVEKGRRLMKTSVPGSLYAIKEAVDLAGKDGFEMIKEDDNPVLLRYACE
;
A
#
# COMPACT_ATOMS: atom_id res chain seq x y z
N MET A 1 11.40 25.58 -2.86
CA MET A 1 11.39 24.77 -1.62
C MET A 1 12.24 23.54 -1.89
N ASP A 2 13.35 23.40 -1.19
CA ASP A 2 14.30 22.30 -1.37
C ASP A 2 13.71 21.04 -0.70
N THR A 3 13.04 20.20 -1.47
CA THR A 3 12.52 18.92 -0.98
C THR A 3 13.71 17.99 -0.77
N LYS A 4 14.25 17.95 0.46
CA LYS A 4 15.20 16.92 0.87
C LYS A 4 14.63 15.55 0.46
N LYS A 5 15.27 14.91 -0.53
CA LYS A 5 14.91 13.57 -0.98
C LYS A 5 15.18 12.61 0.18
N ARG A 6 14.14 12.07 0.80
CA ARG A 6 14.25 11.05 1.85
C ARG A 6 14.21 9.67 1.21
N LEU A 7 15.26 8.89 1.39
CA LEU A 7 15.24 7.46 1.07
C LEU A 7 14.49 6.73 2.20
N HIS A 8 13.48 5.93 1.85
CA HIS A 8 12.86 4.99 2.77
C HIS A 8 13.38 3.59 2.49
N ILE A 9 13.76 2.88 3.55
CA ILE A 9 14.14 1.46 3.53
C ILE A 9 13.00 0.68 4.20
N ILE A 10 12.34 -0.18 3.44
CA ILE A 10 11.37 -1.14 3.97
C ILE A 10 12.09 -2.48 4.04
N ARG A 11 12.35 -2.96 5.26
CA ARG A 11 12.92 -4.30 5.43
C ARG A 11 11.81 -5.33 5.24
N ASN A 12 12.06 -6.32 4.40
CA ASN A 12 11.11 -7.40 4.16
C ASN A 12 10.75 -8.07 5.50
N TYR A 13 9.45 -8.20 5.78
CA TYR A 13 8.89 -8.78 7.02
C TYR A 13 9.15 -8.01 8.32
N ASP A 14 9.68 -6.79 8.25
CA ASP A 14 9.74 -5.89 9.39
C ASP A 14 8.52 -4.95 9.45
N THR A 15 8.27 -4.44 10.65
CA THR A 15 7.12 -3.57 10.97
C THR A 15 7.50 -2.10 11.04
N ALA A 16 8.72 -1.74 10.67
CA ALA A 16 9.19 -0.36 10.65
C ALA A 16 9.84 -0.07 9.29
N PRO A 17 9.32 0.88 8.50
CA PRO A 17 10.12 1.57 7.51
C PRO A 17 11.17 2.43 8.22
N TYR A 18 12.33 2.56 7.59
CA TYR A 18 13.43 3.37 8.08
C TYR A 18 13.73 4.47 7.06
N HIS A 19 14.32 5.58 7.50
CA HIS A 19 14.95 6.56 6.63
C HIS A 19 16.47 6.47 6.75
N MET A 20 17.17 6.88 5.70
CA MET A 20 18.59 7.24 5.82
C MET A 20 18.73 8.74 6.08
N ASP A 21 19.44 9.09 7.15
CA ASP A 21 19.92 10.45 7.41
C ASP A 21 21.46 10.44 7.49
N GLY A 22 22.11 10.93 6.44
CA GLY A 22 23.55 10.76 6.24
C GLY A 22 23.95 9.28 6.28
N ASN A 23 24.74 8.90 7.29
CA ASN A 23 25.21 7.53 7.52
C ASN A 23 24.42 6.76 8.59
N ARG A 24 23.23 7.25 8.99
CA ARG A 24 22.39 6.61 10.01
C ARG A 24 21.09 6.09 9.42
N ILE A 25 20.67 4.91 9.88
CA ILE A 25 19.36 4.32 9.60
C ILE A 25 18.48 4.60 10.81
N GLU A 26 17.45 5.43 10.62
CA GLU A 26 16.52 5.83 11.68
C GLU A 26 15.11 5.32 11.39
N PRO A 27 14.35 4.86 12.40
CA PRO A 27 12.97 4.44 12.17
C PRO A 27 12.11 5.64 11.73
N ALA A 28 11.42 5.48 10.59
CA ALA A 28 10.53 6.48 10.04
C ALA A 28 9.15 6.42 10.70
N TRP A 29 8.63 5.21 10.79
CA TRP A 29 7.31 4.89 11.33
C TRP A 29 7.37 3.55 12.04
N LEU A 30 6.50 3.35 13.02
CA LEU A 30 6.36 2.07 13.72
C LEU A 30 4.95 1.52 13.53
N PHE A 31 4.82 0.44 12.77
CA PHE A 31 3.55 -0.25 12.57
C PHE A 31 3.31 -1.27 13.67
N ARG A 32 2.32 -0.99 14.52
CA ARG A 32 1.91 -1.91 15.57
C ARG A 32 0.97 -2.98 15.01
N THR A 33 1.55 -4.03 14.42
CA THR A 33 0.79 -5.18 13.86
C THR A 33 0.48 -6.27 14.89
N GLY A 34 0.96 -6.11 16.13
CA GLY A 34 0.71 -7.06 17.22
C GLY A 34 1.16 -8.49 16.87
N LYS A 35 0.25 -9.45 17.05
CA LYS A 35 0.51 -10.87 16.75
C LYS A 35 0.61 -11.18 15.25
N MET A 36 0.28 -10.23 14.37
CA MET A 36 0.35 -10.41 12.91
C MET A 36 1.73 -10.10 12.33
N LYS A 37 2.72 -9.73 13.16
CA LYS A 37 4.12 -9.62 12.75
C LYS A 37 4.69 -11.00 12.43
N TRP A 38 5.44 -11.10 11.33
CA TRP A 38 6.24 -12.28 11.01
C TRP A 38 7.34 -12.48 12.07
N ARG A 39 7.43 -13.70 12.60
CA ARG A 39 8.50 -14.07 13.53
C ARG A 39 9.65 -14.70 12.77
N TYR A 40 10.87 -14.55 13.28
CA TYR A 40 12.06 -15.13 12.65
C TYR A 40 11.92 -16.64 12.37
N GLY A 41 11.41 -17.42 13.33
CA GLY A 41 11.16 -18.85 13.15
C GLY A 41 10.12 -19.20 12.07
N GLU A 42 9.22 -18.27 11.74
CA GLU A 42 8.23 -18.45 10.67
C GLU A 42 8.79 -18.14 9.28
N LEU A 43 9.90 -17.39 9.23
CA LEU A 43 10.65 -17.08 8.01
C LEU A 43 11.86 -18.01 7.81
N THR A 44 12.25 -18.75 8.86
CA THR A 44 13.39 -19.67 8.80
C THR A 44 12.97 -20.94 8.09
N ILE A 45 13.61 -21.25 6.97
CA ILE A 45 13.39 -22.48 6.23
C ILE A 45 14.39 -23.54 6.72
N VAL A 46 13.92 -24.76 6.99
CA VAL A 46 14.76 -25.90 7.39
C VAL A 46 15.07 -26.79 6.18
N ALA A 47 15.88 -27.84 6.37
CA ALA A 47 16.47 -28.64 5.28
C ALA A 47 15.46 -29.27 4.30
N ASP A 48 14.21 -29.45 4.71
CA ASP A 48 13.12 -29.99 3.90
C ASP A 48 12.30 -28.90 3.15
N PHE A 49 12.80 -27.66 3.11
CA PHE A 49 12.14 -26.50 2.53
C PHE A 49 10.84 -26.07 3.23
N THR A 50 10.62 -26.49 4.47
CA THR A 50 9.46 -26.03 5.26
C THR A 50 9.84 -24.94 6.29
N PRO A 51 8.89 -24.09 6.71
CA PRO A 51 9.13 -23.17 7.81
C PRO A 51 9.40 -23.91 9.12
N LYS A 52 10.42 -23.49 9.86
CA LYS A 52 10.76 -24.01 11.20
C LYS A 52 9.57 -23.95 12.16
N VAL A 53 8.75 -22.90 12.03
CA VAL A 53 7.52 -22.71 12.79
C VAL A 53 6.40 -22.32 11.83
N ARG A 54 5.27 -23.03 11.88
CA ARG A 54 4.07 -22.62 11.14
C ARG A 54 3.42 -21.42 11.84
N PRO A 55 3.03 -20.37 11.10
CA PRO A 55 2.29 -19.25 11.68
C PRO A 55 0.96 -19.71 12.28
N GLY A 56 0.67 -19.34 13.53
CA GLY A 56 -0.63 -19.60 14.19
C GLY A 56 -1.77 -18.69 13.70
N GLY A 57 -1.70 -18.17 12.48
CA GLY A 57 -2.69 -17.25 11.90
C GLY A 57 -2.09 -16.32 10.85
N PRO A 58 -2.86 -15.36 10.33
CA PRO A 58 -2.42 -14.46 9.27
C PRO A 58 -1.26 -13.54 9.69
N ARG A 59 -0.47 -13.12 8.72
CA ARG A 59 0.66 -12.20 8.89
C ARG A 59 0.54 -11.00 7.96
N ILE A 60 1.02 -9.85 8.43
CA ILE A 60 1.08 -8.61 7.65
C ILE A 60 2.47 -8.46 7.06
N GLN A 61 2.54 -8.17 5.77
CA GLN A 61 3.77 -7.78 5.09
C GLN A 61 3.57 -6.40 4.47
N ILE A 62 4.36 -5.42 4.92
CA ILE A 62 4.40 -4.08 4.33
C ILE A 62 5.31 -4.15 3.12
N PHE A 63 4.86 -3.62 1.98
CA PHE A 63 5.64 -3.66 0.75
C PHE A 63 5.88 -2.26 0.14
N ASP A 64 5.09 -1.25 0.51
CA ASP A 64 5.32 0.12 0.05
C ASP A 64 4.81 1.14 1.06
N LEU A 65 5.39 2.34 1.02
CA LEU A 65 4.99 3.50 1.81
C LEU A 65 5.10 4.76 0.96
N PHE A 66 4.06 5.57 1.06
CA PHE A 66 3.97 6.85 0.39
C PHE A 66 3.58 7.93 1.39
N GLU A 67 4.42 8.93 1.54
CA GLU A 67 4.25 9.99 2.54
C GLU A 67 4.12 11.35 1.86
N THR A 68 3.11 12.12 2.26
CA THR A 68 2.92 13.53 1.91
C THR A 68 3.03 14.38 3.17
N ASN A 69 2.89 15.71 3.04
CA ASN A 69 2.86 16.59 4.21
C ASN A 69 1.65 16.34 5.12
N ALA A 70 0.51 15.96 4.54
CA ALA A 70 -0.74 15.74 5.27
C ALA A 70 -0.99 14.27 5.65
N TYR A 71 -0.48 13.32 4.86
CA TYR A 71 -0.86 11.92 4.95
C TYR A 71 0.34 10.98 4.92
N CYS A 72 0.19 9.80 5.53
CA CYS A 72 1.06 8.66 5.30
C CYS A 72 0.21 7.46 4.85
N PHE A 73 0.46 6.98 3.63
CA PHE A 73 -0.16 5.83 3.03
C PHE A 73 0.76 4.62 3.14
N VAL A 74 0.20 3.49 3.53
CA VAL A 74 0.97 2.28 3.82
C VAL A 74 0.31 1.12 3.13
N PHE A 75 1.06 0.49 2.24
CA PHE A 75 0.57 -0.63 1.45
C PHE A 75 1.10 -1.92 2.02
N TYR A 76 0.18 -2.83 2.32
CA TYR A 76 0.50 -4.09 2.97
C TYR A 76 -0.39 -5.21 2.48
N THR A 77 0.08 -6.44 2.58
CA THR A 77 -0.72 -7.64 2.35
C THR A 77 -1.02 -8.33 3.67
N ILE A 78 -2.17 -8.98 3.75
CA ILE A 78 -2.46 -9.99 4.78
C ILE A 78 -2.31 -11.36 4.12
N SER A 79 -1.47 -12.22 4.69
CA SER A 79 -1.15 -13.54 4.12
C SER A 79 -2.39 -14.41 3.87
N GLU A 80 -3.42 -14.25 4.72
CA GLU A 80 -4.73 -14.87 4.56
C GLU A 80 -5.82 -13.97 5.14
N TYR A 81 -6.81 -13.62 4.34
CA TYR A 81 -7.95 -12.81 4.75
C TYR A 81 -9.23 -13.31 4.09
N LYS A 82 -10.19 -13.80 4.88
CA LYS A 82 -11.46 -14.38 4.39
C LYS A 82 -11.28 -15.43 3.28
N GLY A 83 -10.25 -16.29 3.42
CA GLY A 83 -9.93 -17.34 2.45
C GLY A 83 -9.04 -16.88 1.27
N GLU A 84 -8.90 -15.58 1.04
CA GLU A 84 -8.00 -15.05 0.01
C GLU A 84 -6.56 -15.00 0.54
N LYS A 85 -5.60 -15.45 -0.27
CA LYS A 85 -4.17 -15.41 0.05
C LYS A 85 -3.54 -14.09 -0.40
N MET A 86 -2.62 -13.57 0.41
CA MET A 86 -1.84 -12.35 0.12
C MET A 86 -2.71 -11.14 -0.28
N LYS A 87 -3.87 -10.98 0.35
CA LYS A 87 -4.82 -9.91 0.02
C LYS A 87 -4.18 -8.54 0.30
N PRO A 88 -4.06 -7.64 -0.69
CA PRO A 88 -3.49 -6.32 -0.49
C PRO A 88 -4.48 -5.38 0.21
N PHE A 89 -3.96 -4.39 0.92
CA PHE A 89 -4.69 -3.33 1.59
C PHE A 89 -3.86 -2.05 1.61
N MET A 90 -4.55 -0.94 1.85
CA MET A 90 -3.94 0.36 2.13
C MET A 90 -4.41 0.83 3.50
N ALA A 91 -3.47 1.25 4.34
CA ALA A 91 -3.77 2.06 5.51
C ALA A 91 -3.44 3.52 5.22
N LEU A 92 -4.19 4.42 5.84
CA LEU A 92 -4.01 5.86 5.80
C LEU A 92 -3.81 6.37 7.22
N TYR A 93 -2.78 7.17 7.43
CA TYR A 93 -2.62 7.98 8.62
C TYR A 93 -2.76 9.46 8.23
N ASP A 94 -3.77 10.12 8.79
CA ASP A 94 -3.95 11.57 8.69
C ASP A 94 -3.12 12.24 9.79
N LYS A 95 -2.06 12.95 9.38
CA LYS A 95 -1.11 13.59 10.29
C LYS A 95 -1.71 14.82 10.98
N LYS A 96 -2.64 15.51 10.33
CA LYS A 96 -3.28 16.72 10.86
C LYS A 96 -4.30 16.36 11.94
N GLN A 97 -5.08 15.32 11.70
CA GLN A 97 -6.10 14.84 12.63
C GLN A 97 -5.57 13.81 13.64
N ASN A 98 -4.36 13.29 13.41
CA ASN A 98 -3.77 12.20 14.19
C ASN A 98 -4.68 10.95 14.20
N LEU A 99 -5.25 10.60 13.04
CA LEU A 99 -6.17 9.47 12.89
C LEU A 99 -5.58 8.39 11.99
N PHE A 100 -5.79 7.13 12.38
CA PHE A 100 -5.32 5.95 11.64
C PHE A 100 -6.50 5.13 11.11
N TYR A 101 -6.50 4.94 9.79
CA TYR A 101 -7.48 4.14 9.06
C TYR A 101 -6.77 2.89 8.52
N PRO A 102 -6.97 1.70 9.14
CA PRO A 102 -6.22 0.49 8.77
C PRO A 102 -6.58 -0.05 7.38
N HIS A 103 -7.80 0.21 6.91
CA HIS A 103 -8.31 -0.30 5.64
C HIS A 103 -9.00 0.82 4.87
N ALA A 104 -8.19 1.78 4.42
CA ALA A 104 -8.67 2.91 3.67
C ALA A 104 -8.93 2.53 2.20
N ASN A 105 -9.98 3.14 1.66
CA ASN A 105 -10.35 3.09 0.25
C ASN A 105 -10.35 4.53 -0.28
N LEU A 106 -10.21 4.69 -1.60
CA LEU A 106 -10.49 5.98 -2.23
C LEU A 106 -11.92 5.96 -2.75
N VAL A 107 -12.79 6.79 -2.18
CA VAL A 107 -14.20 6.87 -2.56
C VAL A 107 -14.41 8.17 -3.32
N SER A 108 -15.08 8.09 -4.46
CA SER A 108 -15.50 9.22 -5.28
C SER A 108 -17.02 9.23 -5.38
N SER A 109 -17.61 10.39 -5.67
CA SER A 109 -19.03 10.52 -6.03
C SER A 109 -19.39 9.66 -7.25
N TYR A 110 -18.39 9.38 -8.10
CA TYR A 110 -18.52 8.46 -9.22
C TYR A 110 -17.91 7.10 -8.86
N ALA A 111 -18.76 6.07 -8.82
CA ALA A 111 -18.35 4.72 -8.42
C ALA A 111 -17.17 4.18 -9.28
N TYR A 112 -17.16 4.48 -10.59
CA TYR A 112 -16.09 4.04 -11.50
C TYR A 112 -14.73 4.67 -11.21
N LEU A 113 -14.71 5.85 -10.57
CA LEU A 113 -13.50 6.51 -10.08
C LEU A 113 -13.09 6.08 -8.67
N SER A 114 -13.90 5.26 -7.99
CA SER A 114 -13.55 4.75 -6.67
C SER A 114 -12.58 3.57 -6.76
N VAL A 115 -11.74 3.44 -5.74
CA VAL A 115 -10.84 2.31 -5.52
C VAL A 115 -11.31 1.54 -4.29
N GLU A 116 -11.92 0.38 -4.56
CA GLU A 116 -12.47 -0.49 -3.53
C GLU A 116 -11.42 -1.06 -2.58
N LYS A 117 -11.89 -1.55 -1.43
CA LYS A 117 -11.04 -2.17 -0.41
C LYS A 117 -10.26 -3.35 -0.97
N GLY A 118 -8.95 -3.24 -0.85
CA GLY A 118 -8.02 -4.28 -1.27
C GLY A 118 -7.84 -4.39 -2.79
N ARG A 119 -8.21 -3.34 -3.53
CA ARG A 119 -7.65 -3.09 -4.85
C ARG A 119 -6.29 -2.39 -4.72
N ARG A 120 -5.39 -2.66 -5.66
CA ARG A 120 -4.01 -2.17 -5.61
C ARG A 120 -3.97 -0.70 -6.03
N LEU A 121 -3.40 0.12 -5.15
CA LEU A 121 -2.92 1.45 -5.46
C LEU A 121 -1.40 1.40 -5.55
N MET A 122 -0.84 2.21 -6.44
CA MET A 122 0.59 2.25 -6.72
C MET A 122 1.13 3.65 -6.49
N LYS A 123 2.29 3.72 -5.82
CA LYS A 123 3.08 4.93 -5.77
C LYS A 123 3.60 5.29 -7.16
N THR A 124 3.77 6.58 -7.41
CA THR A 124 4.26 7.12 -8.67
C THR A 124 5.52 7.95 -8.45
N SER A 125 6.25 8.26 -9.52
CA SER A 125 7.34 9.25 -9.48
C SER A 125 6.84 10.68 -9.33
N VAL A 126 5.55 10.94 -9.58
CA VAL A 126 4.93 12.26 -9.41
C VAL A 126 4.61 12.47 -7.93
N PRO A 127 5.19 13.51 -7.29
CA PRO A 127 4.92 13.81 -5.89
C PRO A 127 3.44 13.99 -5.60
N GLY A 128 3.02 13.63 -4.39
CA GLY A 128 1.63 13.81 -3.96
C GLY A 128 0.61 12.90 -4.66
N SER A 129 1.03 11.91 -5.46
CA SER A 129 0.12 11.17 -6.33
C SER A 129 0.16 9.65 -6.15
N LEU A 130 -1.01 9.02 -6.26
CA LEU A 130 -1.20 7.57 -6.36
C LEU A 130 -1.87 7.21 -7.70
N TYR A 131 -1.56 6.03 -8.23
CA TYR A 131 -2.21 5.48 -9.42
C TYR A 131 -3.06 4.25 -9.10
N ALA A 132 -4.19 4.15 -9.78
CA ALA A 132 -4.93 2.90 -9.95
C ALA A 132 -4.98 2.55 -11.44
N ILE A 133 -5.00 1.25 -11.74
CA ILE A 133 -5.27 0.75 -13.08
C ILE A 133 -6.76 0.40 -13.15
N LYS A 134 -7.43 0.83 -14.21
CA LYS A 134 -8.83 0.49 -14.52
C LYS A 134 -8.90 -0.08 -15.92
N GLU A 135 -9.71 -1.11 -16.11
CA GLU A 135 -9.96 -1.64 -17.45
C GLU A 135 -10.73 -0.60 -18.27
N ALA A 136 -10.45 -0.50 -19.57
CA ALA A 136 -11.09 0.49 -20.44
C ALA A 136 -12.61 0.27 -20.53
N VAL A 137 -13.05 -0.99 -20.54
CA VAL A 137 -14.48 -1.38 -20.51
C VAL A 137 -15.23 -0.84 -19.29
N ASP A 138 -14.56 -0.64 -18.15
CA ASP A 138 -15.19 -0.08 -16.95
C ASP A 138 -15.44 1.45 -17.06
N LEU A 139 -14.74 2.10 -18.00
CA LEU A 139 -14.72 3.56 -18.18
C LEU A 139 -15.39 4.02 -19.49
N ALA A 140 -15.46 3.18 -20.50
CA ALA A 140 -16.02 3.52 -21.80
C ALA A 140 -17.46 4.07 -21.67
N GLY A 141 -17.71 5.22 -22.29
CA GLY A 141 -19.02 5.90 -22.27
C GLY A 141 -19.42 6.51 -20.92
N LYS A 142 -18.53 6.56 -19.92
CA LYS A 142 -18.73 7.33 -18.69
C LYS A 142 -18.40 8.82 -18.92
N ASP A 143 -19.00 9.68 -18.10
CA ASP A 143 -18.75 11.13 -18.11
C ASP A 143 -17.25 11.42 -17.90
N GLY A 144 -16.66 12.15 -18.86
CA GLY A 144 -15.23 12.46 -18.94
C GLY A 144 -14.34 11.37 -19.57
N PHE A 145 -14.94 10.27 -20.05
CA PHE A 145 -14.25 9.14 -20.69
C PHE A 145 -14.88 8.76 -22.04
N GLU A 146 -15.56 9.70 -22.70
CA GLU A 146 -16.30 9.49 -23.96
C GLU A 146 -15.39 9.05 -25.11
N MET A 147 -14.11 9.39 -25.03
CA MET A 147 -13.09 9.03 -26.03
C MET A 147 -12.48 7.64 -25.82
N ILE A 148 -12.78 6.96 -24.70
CA ILE A 148 -12.28 5.62 -24.39
C ILE A 148 -13.23 4.57 -24.95
N LYS A 149 -12.67 3.57 -25.63
CA LYS A 149 -13.37 2.41 -26.17
C LYS A 149 -13.17 1.18 -25.29
N GLU A 150 -14.10 0.23 -25.37
CA GLU A 150 -14.05 -0.99 -24.55
C GLU A 150 -12.83 -1.87 -24.84
N ASP A 151 -12.29 -1.81 -26.06
CA ASP A 151 -11.13 -2.57 -26.52
C ASP A 151 -9.80 -1.82 -26.35
N ASP A 152 -9.82 -0.61 -25.78
CA ASP A 152 -8.61 0.13 -25.45
C ASP A 152 -7.82 -0.54 -24.31
N ASN A 153 -6.54 -0.19 -24.21
CA ASN A 153 -5.70 -0.62 -23.10
C ASN A 153 -6.20 -0.08 -21.75
N PRO A 154 -5.88 -0.75 -20.63
CA PRO A 154 -6.20 -0.26 -19.30
C PRO A 154 -5.66 1.16 -19.05
N VAL A 155 -6.46 1.95 -18.34
CA VAL A 155 -6.22 3.36 -18.06
C VAL A 155 -5.57 3.53 -16.70
N LEU A 156 -4.59 4.42 -16.61
CA LEU A 156 -4.00 4.85 -15.35
C LEU A 156 -4.76 6.06 -14.80
N LEU A 157 -5.51 5.85 -13.72
CA LEU A 157 -6.16 6.94 -12.98
C LEU A 157 -5.22 7.53 -11.94
N ARG A 158 -5.03 8.85 -11.99
CA ARG A 158 -4.23 9.62 -11.04
C ARG A 158 -5.08 10.24 -9.94
N TYR A 159 -4.75 9.89 -8.70
CA TYR A 159 -5.28 10.53 -7.50
C TYR A 159 -4.19 11.42 -6.90
N ALA A 160 -4.38 12.74 -6.99
CA ALA A 160 -3.49 13.71 -6.38
C ALA A 160 -4.02 14.10 -4.99
N CYS A 161 -3.13 14.13 -4.00
CA CYS A 161 -3.38 14.73 -2.70
C CYS A 161 -3.08 16.23 -2.84
N GLU A 162 -4.11 17.07 -2.71
CA GLU A 162 -3.97 18.53 -2.56
C GLU A 162 -3.58 18.92 -1.13
#